data_AF-A0A1V5P4X1-F1
#
_entry.id   AF-A0A1V5P4X1-F1
#
_cell.length_a   1.000
_cell.length_b   1.000
_cell.length_c   1.000
_cell.angle_alpha   90.00
_cell.angle_beta   90.00
_cell.angle_gamma   90.00
#
_symmetry.space_group_name_H-M   'P 1'
#
loop_
_entity.id
_entity.type
_entity.pdbx_description
1 polymer ?
#
loop_
_entity_poly.entity_id
_entity_poly.type
_entity_poly.pdbx_seq_one_letter_code
_entity_poly.pdbx_strand_id
1 'polypeptide(L)' 'MYNFKVPFDNNQDERDIRMTKVKEKISGGFRSDDGGNMFCPIRGYISTVKKHEVNVFKSIKNIFAGNPFTPVMAGDG' A
#
# COMPACT_ATOMS: atom_id res chain seq x y z
N MET A 1 7.73 5.50 30.35
CA MET A 1 7.74 4.03 30.54
C MET A 1 7.37 3.39 29.20
N TYR A 2 8.35 3.02 28.38
CA TYR A 2 8.11 2.49 27.04
C TYR A 2 7.81 0.99 27.12
N ASN A 3 6.57 0.61 26.83
CA ASN A 3 6.16 -0.78 26.77
C ASN A 3 6.44 -1.32 25.36
N PHE A 4 7.54 -2.05 25.19
CA PHE A 4 7.96 -2.66 23.92
C PHE A 4 7.24 -3.98 23.59
N LYS A 5 6.24 -4.39 24.39
CA LYS A 5 5.33 -5.48 24.00
C LYS A 5 4.26 -4.94 23.06
N VAL A 6 4.63 -4.67 21.82
CA VAL A 6 3.65 -4.70 20.73
C VAL A 6 3.45 -6.19 20.43
N PRO A 7 2.30 -6.80 20.75
CA PRO A 7 2.04 -8.17 20.31
C PRO A 7 2.18 -8.22 18.78
N PHE A 8 2.63 -9.36 18.22
CA PHE A 8 2.53 -9.59 16.78
C PHE A 8 1.05 -9.51 16.42
N ASP A 9 0.62 -8.34 16.01
CA ASP A 9 -0.75 -8.07 15.61
C ASP A 9 -0.78 -8.15 14.09
N ASN A 10 -1.89 -8.65 13.55
CA ASN A 10 -2.18 -8.61 12.12
C ASN A 10 -2.56 -7.17 11.71
N ASN A 11 -1.74 -6.21 12.13
CA ASN A 11 -1.92 -4.80 11.90
C ASN A 11 -1.70 -4.51 10.41
N GLN A 12 -2.19 -3.35 9.98
CA GLN A 12 -2.21 -3.02 8.57
C GLN A 12 -0.80 -2.90 7.97
N ASP A 13 0.16 -2.44 8.76
CA ASP A 13 1.55 -2.25 8.33
C ASP A 13 2.23 -3.60 8.05
N GLU A 14 2.02 -4.59 8.92
CA GLU A 14 2.49 -5.97 8.69
C GLU A 14 1.83 -6.59 7.47
N ARG A 15 0.52 -6.36 7.26
CA ARG A 15 -0.21 -6.89 6.09
C ARG A 15 0.32 -6.31 4.78
N ASP A 16 0.65 -5.03 4.78
CA ASP A 16 1.19 -4.34 3.60
C ASP A 16 2.61 -4.85 3.28
N ILE A 17 3.47 -5.08 4.28
CA ILE A 17 4.82 -5.65 4.11
C ILE A 17 4.79 -7.14 3.71
N ARG A 18 3.83 -7.91 4.23
CA ARG A 18 3.72 -9.36 3.97
C ARG A 18 3.63 -9.68 2.48
N MET A 19 3.00 -8.80 1.70
CA MET A 19 2.84 -9.00 0.27
C MET A 19 4.15 -8.86 -0.51
N THR A 20 5.08 -8.04 -0.03
CA THR A 20 6.45 -7.97 -0.55
C THR A 20 7.16 -9.31 -0.32
N LYS A 21 7.07 -9.86 0.90
CA LYS A 21 7.68 -11.15 1.22
C LYS A 21 7.03 -12.32 0.49
N VAL A 22 5.72 -12.28 0.26
CA VAL A 22 5.00 -13.27 -0.57
C VAL A 22 5.45 -13.17 -2.03
N LYS A 23 5.63 -11.96 -2.56
CA LYS A 23 6.14 -11.76 -3.93
C LYS A 23 7.54 -12.36 -4.09
N GLU A 24 8.41 -12.17 -3.10
CA GLU A 24 9.74 -12.77 -3.02
C GLU A 24 9.70 -14.30 -2.92
N LYS A 25 8.91 -14.83 -1.98
CA LYS A 25 8.90 -16.26 -1.63
C LYS A 25 8.14 -17.16 -2.61
N ILE A 26 7.03 -16.67 -3.19
CA ILE A 26 6.04 -17.52 -3.87
C ILE A 26 5.79 -17.07 -5.31
N SER A 27 5.82 -15.76 -5.61
CA SER A 27 5.44 -15.24 -6.93
C SER A 27 6.63 -14.98 -7.87
N GLY A 28 7.70 -15.77 -7.72
CA GLY A 28 8.88 -15.75 -8.59
C GLY A 28 9.87 -14.61 -8.32
N GLY A 29 9.71 -13.87 -7.22
CA GLY A 29 10.60 -12.78 -6.84
C GLY A 29 10.42 -11.50 -7.66
N PHE A 30 11.19 -10.47 -7.28
CA PHE A 30 11.45 -9.33 -8.15
C PHE A 30 12.62 -9.69 -9.04
N ARG A 31 12.40 -9.68 -10.37
CA ARG A 31 13.44 -10.01 -11.35
C ARG A 31 14.34 -8.83 -11.72
N SER A 32 13.95 -7.64 -11.28
CA SER A 32 14.66 -6.37 -11.46
C SER A 32 14.28 -5.41 -10.33
N ASP A 33 15.20 -4.52 -9.95
CA ASP A 33 14.92 -3.45 -8.96
C ASP A 33 13.76 -2.56 -9.39
N ASP A 34 13.64 -2.30 -10.69
CA ASP A 34 12.55 -1.53 -11.29
C ASP A 34 11.16 -2.12 -10.96
N GLY A 35 11.02 -3.45 -11.03
CA GLY A 35 9.78 -4.14 -10.67
C GLY A 35 9.44 -4.03 -9.18
N GLY A 36 10.46 -3.96 -8.30
CA GLY A 36 10.28 -3.69 -6.88
C GLY A 36 9.84 -2.25 -6.62
N ASN A 37 10.50 -1.29 -7.29
CA ASN A 37 10.20 0.13 -7.22
C ASN A 37 8.80 0.48 -7.74
N MET A 38 8.25 -0.28 -8.71
CA MET A 38 6.87 -0.13 -9.14
C MET A 38 5.87 -0.79 -8.18
N PHE A 39 6.23 -1.95 -7.61
CA PHE A 39 5.32 -2.72 -6.77
C PHE A 39 4.92 -1.99 -5.49
N CYS A 40 5.90 -1.42 -4.78
CA CYS A 40 5.67 -0.71 -3.51
C CYS A 40 4.65 0.45 -3.63
N PRO A 41 4.81 1.43 -4.53
CA PRO A 41 3.88 2.56 -4.66
C PRO A 41 2.49 2.12 -5.14
N ILE A 42 2.37 1.14 -6.05
CA ILE A 42 1.06 0.62 -6.48
C ILE A 42 0.31 0.02 -5.29
N ARG A 43 0.99 -0.78 -4.47
CA ARG A 43 0.40 -1.38 -3.28
C ARG A 43 0.05 -0.33 -2.22
N GLY A 44 0.93 0.64 -2.00
CA GLY A 44 0.70 1.77 -1.10
C GLY A 44 -0.54 2.56 -1.50
N TYR A 45 -0.68 2.91 -2.79
CA TYR A 45 -1.85 3.61 -3.30
C TYR A 45 -3.15 2.82 -3.08
N ILE A 46 -3.16 1.51 -3.36
CA ILE A 46 -4.33 0.66 -3.13
C ILE A 46 -4.68 0.59 -1.64
N SER A 47 -3.68 0.48 -0.75
CA SER A 47 -3.88 0.49 0.70
C SER A 47 -4.53 1.81 1.13
N THR A 48 -4.00 2.95 0.67
CA THR A 48 -4.57 4.29 0.93
C THR A 48 -6.01 4.40 0.44
N VAL A 49 -6.29 4.05 -0.81
CA VAL A 49 -7.65 4.11 -1.37
C VAL A 49 -8.64 3.27 -0.55
N LYS A 50 -8.22 2.07 -0.10
CA LYS A 50 -9.04 1.22 0.77
C LYS A 50 -9.26 1.82 2.16
N LYS A 51 -8.26 2.49 2.74
CA LYS A 51 -8.37 3.18 4.05
C LYS A 51 -9.42 4.30 4.01
N HIS A 52 -9.62 4.93 2.85
CA HIS A 52 -10.63 5.96 2.64
C HIS A 52 -11.97 5.41 2.12
N GLU A 53 -12.16 4.08 2.13
CA GLU A 53 -13.37 3.40 1.66
C GLU A 53 -13.74 3.73 0.19
N VAL A 54 -12.76 4.16 -0.59
CA VAL A 54 -12.96 4.52 -2.00
C VAL A 54 -12.82 3.27 -2.86
N ASN A 55 -13.64 3.18 -3.91
CA ASN A 55 -13.56 2.09 -4.85
C ASN A 55 -12.18 2.05 -5.54
N VAL A 56 -11.45 0.94 -5.36
CA VAL A 56 -10.09 0.75 -5.88
C VAL A 56 -10.07 0.81 -7.42
N PHE A 57 -11.01 0.17 -8.08
CA PHE A 57 -11.06 0.13 -9.54
C PHE A 57 -11.31 1.52 -10.13
N LYS A 58 -12.26 2.28 -9.54
CA LYS A 58 -12.50 3.68 -9.90
C LYS A 58 -11.26 4.53 -9.69
N SER A 59 -10.55 4.33 -8.59
CA SER A 59 -9.33 5.09 -8.26
C SER A 59 -8.17 4.78 -9.20
N ILE A 60 -8.05 3.54 -9.68
CA ILE A 60 -7.08 3.16 -10.70
C ILE A 60 -7.45 3.80 -12.05
N LYS A 61 -8.73 3.74 -12.45
CA LYS A 61 -9.21 4.40 -13.67
C LYS A 61 -8.93 5.91 -13.64
N ASN A 62 -9.12 6.52 -12.49
CA ASN A 62 -8.87 7.93 -12.25
C ASN A 62 -7.38 8.30 -12.36
N ILE A 63 -6.45 7.44 -11.92
CA ILE A 63 -5.01 7.64 -12.17
C ILE A 63 -4.74 7.75 -13.67
N PHE A 64 -5.26 6.81 -14.46
CA PHE A 64 -5.06 6.82 -15.92
C PHE A 64 -5.77 7.98 -16.61
N ALA A 65 -6.81 8.54 -16.00
CA ALA A 65 -7.51 9.74 -16.48
C ALA A 65 -6.83 11.05 -16.05
N GLY A 66 -5.69 11.00 -15.33
CA GLY A 66 -4.95 12.17 -14.86
C GLY A 66 -5.48 12.80 -13.55
N ASN A 67 -6.48 12.19 -12.91
CA ASN A 67 -7.12 12.69 -11.69
C ASN A 67 -6.92 11.71 -10.52
N PRO A 68 -5.69 11.46 -10.03
CA PRO A 68 -5.44 10.48 -8.99
C PRO A 68 -6.18 10.81 -7.69
N PHE A 69 -6.57 9.78 -6.94
CA PHE A 69 -7.12 9.98 -5.60
C PHE A 69 -5.98 10.37 -4.65
N THR A 70 -6.00 11.62 -4.20
CA THR A 70 -5.13 12.09 -3.12
C THR A 70 -5.97 12.26 -1.86
N PRO A 71 -5.68 11.55 -0.77
CA PRO A 71 -6.37 11.80 0.48
C PRO A 71 -6.06 13.22 0.94
N VAL A 72 -7.10 14.00 1.26
CA VAL A 72 -6.92 15.30 1.89
C VAL A 72 -6.33 15.06 3.28
N MET A 73 -5.16 15.60 3.54
CA MET A 73 -4.58 15.53 4.89
C MET A 73 -5.45 16.39 5.80
N ALA A 74 -5.86 15.84 6.94
CA ALA A 74 -6.57 16.59 7.97
C ALA A 74 -5.62 17.66 8.56
N GLY A 75 -5.56 18.81 7.91
CA GLY A 75 -4.62 19.90 8.20
C GLY A 75 -4.80 21.12 7.29
N ASP A 76 -5.41 20.94 6.12
CA ASP A 76 -5.70 22.05 5.20
C ASP A 76 -7.13 22.54 5.43
N GLY A 77 -7.28 23.44 6.41
CA GLY A 77 -8.48 24.27 6.60
C GLY A 77 -8.49 25.47 5.67
#